data_AF-A0A960D4F4-F1
#
_entry.id   AF-A0A960D4F4-F1
#
_cell.length_a   1.000
_cell.length_b   1.000
_cell.length_c   1.000
_cell.angle_alpha   90.00
_cell.angle_beta   90.00
_cell.angle_gamma   90.00
#
_symmetry.space_group_name_H-M   'P 1'
#
loop_
_entity.id
_entity.type
_entity.pdbx_description
1 polymer ?
#
loop_
_entity_poly.entity_id
_entity_poly.type
_entity_poly.pdbx_seq_one_letter_code
_entity_poly.pdbx_strand_id
1 'polypeptide(L)'
;MAIQDGEPLPADVDLPHVIDHTHADVTGGWLRAATFGAMDGLVSNTALIAGVAAGADAQTVVLSGVAGLLAGAFSMALGEYTSVTTANEQIDSEVRAER
;
A
#
# COMPACT_ATOMS: atom_id res chain seq x y z
N MET A 1 60.54 -28.68 -14.10
CA MET A 1 61.24 -27.39 -14.30
C MET A 1 60.18 -26.47 -14.88
N ALA A 2 59.43 -25.80 -13.99
CA ALA A 2 59.50 -24.35 -13.72
C ALA A 2 59.16 -23.56 -15.00
N ILE A 3 58.09 -22.77 -15.05
CA ILE A 3 58.06 -21.43 -14.44
C ILE A 3 56.66 -21.05 -13.95
N GLN A 4 56.66 -20.50 -12.74
CA GLN A 4 55.65 -19.63 -12.13
C GLN A 4 55.93 -18.22 -12.62
N ASP A 5 54.96 -17.51 -13.18
CA ASP A 5 55.02 -16.04 -13.27
C ASP A 5 53.72 -15.50 -12.69
N GLY A 6 53.84 -14.99 -11.46
CA GLY A 6 52.86 -14.09 -10.88
C GLY A 6 53.18 -12.67 -11.31
N GLU A 7 52.20 -11.99 -11.89
CA GLU A 7 52.14 -10.53 -11.93
C GLU A 7 50.88 -10.09 -11.17
N PRO A 8 51.00 -9.13 -10.21
CA PRO A 8 49.95 -8.72 -9.29
C PRO A 8 48.93 -7.76 -9.92
N LEU A 9 47.69 -7.79 -9.40
CA LEU A 9 46.54 -6.99 -9.81
C LEU A 9 46.75 -5.47 -9.59
N PRO A 10 46.51 -4.63 -10.60
CA PRO A 10 45.72 -3.41 -10.38
C PRO A 10 44.88 -3.06 -11.63
N ALA A 11 43.78 -2.33 -11.61
CA ALA A 11 43.00 -1.70 -10.57
C ALA A 11 41.53 -1.98 -10.96
N ASP A 12 40.61 -1.66 -10.06
CA ASP A 12 39.24 -1.27 -10.42
C ASP A 12 38.52 -2.05 -11.52
N VAL A 13 38.58 -3.39 -11.49
CA VAL A 13 37.44 -4.17 -11.99
C VAL A 13 36.28 -3.80 -11.08
N ASP A 14 35.57 -2.76 -11.49
CA ASP A 14 34.28 -2.33 -11.01
C ASP A 14 33.35 -3.52 -11.26
N LEU A 15 33.41 -4.46 -10.32
CA LEU A 15 32.44 -5.53 -10.19
C LEU A 15 31.10 -4.84 -10.32
N PRO A 16 30.21 -5.32 -11.22
CA PRO A 16 28.92 -4.68 -11.42
C PRO A 16 28.37 -4.42 -10.05
N HIS A 17 28.18 -3.14 -9.73
CA HIS A 17 27.63 -2.70 -8.47
C HIS A 17 26.33 -3.48 -8.33
N VAL A 18 26.39 -4.57 -7.58
CA VAL A 18 25.23 -5.32 -7.14
C VAL A 18 24.64 -4.40 -6.11
N ILE A 19 23.93 -3.42 -6.63
CA ILE A 19 23.10 -2.56 -5.85
C ILE A 19 21.94 -3.47 -5.45
N ASP A 20 22.15 -4.21 -4.37
CA ASP A 20 21.09 -4.80 -3.60
C ASP A 20 20.35 -3.64 -2.91
N HIS A 21 19.57 -2.91 -3.71
CA HIS A 21 18.52 -2.06 -3.18
C HIS A 21 17.44 -2.99 -2.65
N THR A 22 17.66 -3.53 -1.46
CA THR A 22 16.57 -3.95 -0.59
C THR A 22 15.81 -2.67 -0.21
N HIS A 23 14.94 -2.21 -1.12
CA HIS A 23 13.87 -1.31 -0.74
C HIS A 23 12.99 -2.12 0.19
N ALA A 24 13.17 -1.92 1.50
CA ALA A 24 12.09 -2.17 2.43
C ALA A 24 10.86 -1.47 1.80
N ASP A 25 9.78 -2.21 1.56
CA ASP A 25 8.56 -1.67 0.97
C ASP A 25 7.86 -0.79 2.01
N VAL A 26 8.49 0.35 2.32
CA VAL A 26 7.97 1.42 3.15
C VAL A 26 7.21 2.46 2.30
N THR A 27 7.09 2.24 0.97
CA THR A 27 6.62 3.23 -0.02
C THR A 27 5.12 3.15 -0.36
N GLY A 28 4.31 2.39 0.38
CA GLY A 28 2.96 2.90 0.68
C GLY A 28 1.81 2.46 -0.22
N GLY A 29 1.55 1.15 -0.26
CA GLY A 29 0.17 0.66 -0.47
C GLY A 29 -0.75 1.16 0.65
N TRP A 30 -0.45 0.77 1.89
CA TRP A 30 -1.25 1.07 3.08
C TRP A 30 -1.26 2.56 3.47
N LEU A 31 -0.13 3.28 3.30
CA LEU A 31 -0.05 4.71 3.66
C LEU A 31 -0.87 5.57 2.70
N ARG A 32 -0.83 5.25 1.40
CA ARG A 32 -1.64 5.91 0.38
C ARG A 32 -3.12 5.58 0.57
N ALA A 33 -3.46 4.32 0.83
CA ALA A 33 -4.81 3.90 1.15
C ALA A 33 -5.34 4.63 2.40
N ALA A 34 -4.56 4.67 3.48
CA ALA A 34 -4.90 5.37 4.71
C ALA A 34 -5.08 6.89 4.51
N THR A 35 -4.22 7.53 3.71
CA THR A 35 -4.31 8.97 3.45
C THR A 35 -5.54 9.31 2.61
N PHE A 36 -5.78 8.58 1.52
CA PHE A 36 -6.99 8.77 0.73
C PHE A 36 -8.24 8.45 1.54
N GLY A 37 -8.18 7.48 2.46
CA GLY A 37 -9.28 7.14 3.36
C GLY A 37 -9.57 8.20 4.39
N ALA A 38 -8.54 8.81 4.96
CA ALA A 38 -8.71 9.94 5.87
C ALA A 38 -9.30 11.15 5.13
N MET A 39 -8.84 11.44 3.92
CA MET A 39 -9.35 12.57 3.13
C MET A 39 -10.80 12.35 2.68
N ASP A 40 -11.08 11.22 2.04
CA ASP A 40 -12.42 10.88 1.58
C ASP A 40 -13.39 10.69 2.77
N GLY A 41 -12.92 10.02 3.84
CA GLY A 41 -13.68 9.80 5.06
C GLY A 41 -14.04 11.08 5.80
N LEU A 42 -13.12 12.06 5.91
CA LEU A 42 -13.43 13.35 6.53
C LEU A 42 -14.43 14.16 5.71
N VAL A 43 -14.24 14.24 4.39
CA VAL A 43 -15.12 14.99 3.49
C VAL A 43 -16.51 14.36 3.42
N SER A 44 -16.58 13.04 3.21
CA SER A 44 -17.83 12.27 3.20
C SER A 44 -18.58 12.38 4.53
N ASN A 45 -17.88 12.21 5.65
CA ASN A 45 -18.50 12.27 6.97
C ASN A 45 -18.98 13.67 7.34
N THR A 46 -18.22 14.72 6.98
CA THR A 46 -18.68 16.11 7.21
C THR A 46 -19.88 16.46 6.33
N ALA A 47 -19.91 16.02 5.07
CA ALA A 47 -21.07 16.19 4.20
C ALA A 47 -22.31 15.43 4.73
N LEU A 48 -22.13 14.18 5.19
CA LEU A 48 -23.18 13.40 5.84
C LEU A 48 -23.73 14.10 7.08
N ILE A 49 -22.84 14.48 8.01
CA ILE A 49 -23.20 15.18 9.26
C ILE A 49 -23.92 16.49 8.94
N ALA A 50 -23.45 17.26 7.95
CA ALA A 50 -24.10 18.50 7.54
C ALA A 50 -25.54 18.27 7.02
N GLY A 51 -25.77 17.19 6.27
CA GLY A 51 -27.10 16.81 5.82
C GLY A 51 -28.02 16.34 6.95
N VAL A 52 -27.50 15.49 7.85
CA VAL A 52 -28.28 14.96 8.99
C VAL A 52 -28.60 16.06 10.01
N ALA A 53 -27.66 16.98 10.26
CA ALA A 53 -27.83 18.09 11.19
C ALA A 53 -28.91 19.09 10.76
N ALA A 54 -29.36 19.07 9.51
CA ALA A 54 -30.43 19.94 9.03
C ALA A 54 -31.81 19.61 9.65
N GLY A 55 -32.00 18.40 10.19
CA GLY A 55 -33.30 17.98 10.72
C GLY A 55 -33.26 16.99 11.89
N ALA A 56 -32.09 16.60 12.35
CA ALA A 56 -31.93 15.64 13.44
C ALA A 56 -31.38 16.28 14.72
N ASP A 57 -31.70 15.67 15.87
CA ASP A 57 -31.13 16.03 17.16
C ASP A 57 -29.62 15.74 17.23
N ALA A 58 -28.91 16.45 18.11
CA ALA A 58 -27.45 16.34 18.27
C ALA A 58 -26.97 14.90 18.51
N GLN A 59 -27.73 14.09 19.26
CA GLN A 59 -27.37 12.70 19.50
C GLN A 59 -27.37 11.87 18.21
N THR A 60 -28.37 12.07 17.34
CA THR A 60 -28.50 11.37 16.06
C THR A 60 -27.39 11.78 15.10
N VAL A 61 -27.02 13.07 15.09
CA VAL A 61 -25.92 13.58 14.26
C VAL A 61 -24.61 12.89 14.64
N VAL A 62 -24.26 12.84 15.93
CA VAL A 62 -23.03 12.18 16.39
C VAL A 62 -23.04 10.70 16.05
N LEU A 63 -24.16 10.00 16.30
CA LEU A 63 -24.27 8.58 16.02
C LEU A 63 -24.12 8.29 14.51
N SER A 64 -24.77 9.08 13.66
CA SER A 64 -24.64 8.96 12.20
C SER A 64 -23.22 9.21 11.71
N GLY A 65 -22.53 10.18 12.30
CA GLY A 65 -21.16 10.51 11.96
C GLY A 65 -20.18 9.40 12.32
N VAL A 66 -20.29 8.85 13.53
CA VAL A 66 -19.44 7.72 13.96
C VAL A 66 -19.74 6.47 13.14
N ALA A 67 -21.03 6.18 12.87
CA ALA A 67 -21.42 5.04 12.04
C ALA A 67 -20.90 5.18 10.60
N GLY A 68 -21.01 6.37 10.00
CA GLY A 68 -20.50 6.67 8.67
C GLY A 68 -18.98 6.53 8.58
N LEU A 69 -18.24 7.03 9.58
CA LEU A 69 -16.79 6.86 9.68
C LEU A 69 -16.38 5.40 9.74
N LEU A 70 -17.02 4.61 10.61
CA LEU A 70 -16.73 3.18 10.75
C LEU A 70 -17.05 2.42 9.47
N ALA A 71 -18.21 2.68 8.86
CA ALA A 71 -18.60 2.08 7.60
C ALA A 71 -17.59 2.39 6.49
N GLY A 72 -17.14 3.65 6.38
CA GLY A 72 -16.10 4.06 5.44
C GLY A 72 -14.77 3.36 5.68
N ALA A 73 -14.31 3.29 6.94
CA ALA A 73 -13.06 2.63 7.30
C ALA A 73 -13.07 1.13 6.96
N PHE A 74 -14.16 0.42 7.26
CA PHE A 74 -14.30 -1.00 6.91
C PHE A 74 -14.36 -1.22 5.41
N SER A 75 -15.10 -0.39 4.67
CA SER A 75 -15.15 -0.46 3.19
C SER A 75 -13.75 -0.33 2.58
N MET A 76 -12.96 0.61 3.08
CA MET A 76 -11.60 0.81 2.57
C MET A 76 -10.66 -0.34 2.91
N ALA A 77 -10.72 -0.84 4.15
CA ALA A 77 -9.92 -1.99 4.58
C ALA A 77 -10.26 -3.25 3.76
N LEU A 78 -11.55 -3.51 3.53
CA LEU A 78 -12.01 -4.64 2.72
C LEU A 78 -11.66 -4.48 1.23
N GLY A 79 -11.72 -3.25 0.72
CA GLY A 79 -11.30 -2.92 -0.64
C GLY A 79 -9.82 -3.20 -0.88
N GLU A 80 -8.97 -2.81 0.08
CA GLU A 80 -7.53 -3.09 0.02
C GLU A 80 -7.24 -4.60 0.16
N TYR A 81 -7.88 -5.29 1.10
CA TYR A 81 -7.75 -6.75 1.26
C TYR A 81 -8.14 -7.51 -0.02
N THR A 82 -9.28 -7.16 -0.62
CA THR A 82 -9.75 -7.80 -1.85
C THR A 82 -8.81 -7.49 -3.01
N SER A 83 -8.34 -6.25 -3.12
CA SER A 83 -7.40 -5.84 -4.16
C SER A 83 -6.09 -6.64 -4.11
N VAL A 84 -5.53 -6.85 -2.91
CA VAL A 84 -4.30 -7.64 -2.74
C VAL A 84 -4.55 -9.12 -3.06
N THR A 85 -5.70 -9.64 -2.64
CA THR A 85 -6.09 -11.04 -2.92
C THR A 85 -6.17 -11.29 -4.43
N THR A 86 -6.87 -10.43 -5.18
CA THR A 86 -6.98 -10.54 -6.64
C THR A 86 -5.63 -10.41 -7.34
N ALA A 87 -4.77 -9.48 -6.88
CA ALA A 87 -3.43 -9.32 -7.44
C ALA A 87 -2.59 -10.60 -7.29
N ASN A 88 -2.67 -11.25 -6.11
CA ASN A 88 -1.97 -12.51 -5.86
C ASN A 88 -2.50 -13.65 -6.74
N GLU A 89 -3.82 -13.77 -6.88
CA GLU A 89 -4.43 -14.79 -7.75
C GLU A 89 -4.08 -14.59 -9.22
N GLN A 90 -3.98 -13.35 -9.68
CA GLN A 90 -3.57 -13.04 -11.04
C GLN A 90 -2.13 -13.49 -11.31
N ILE A 91 -1.20 -13.23 -10.39
CA ILE A 91 0.20 -13.68 -10.48
C ILE A 91 0.26 -15.22 -10.51
N ASP A 92 -0.46 -15.90 -9.63
CA ASP A 92 -0.51 -17.36 -9.57
C ASP A 92 -1.13 -17.99 -10.84
N SER A 93 -2.02 -17.27 -11.52
CA SER A 93 -2.61 -17.71 -12.78
C SER A 93 -1.62 -17.61 -13.94
N GLU A 94 -0.81 -16.55 -13.96
CA GLU A 94 0.17 -16.28 -15.02
C GLU A 94 1.33 -17.28 -14.93
N VAL A 95 1.84 -17.54 -13.72
CA VAL A 95 2.88 -18.56 -13.45
C VAL A 95 2.43 -19.96 -13.87
N ARG A 96 1.13 -20.26 -13.76
CA ARG A 96 0.56 -21.56 -14.13
C ARG A 96 0.31 -21.69 -15.62
N ALA A 97 0.06 -20.58 -16.33
CA ALA A 97 -0.05 -20.56 -17.78
C ALA A 97 1.32 -20.68 -18.46
N GLU A 98 2.39 -20.26 -17.79
CA GLU A 98 3.78 -20.34 -18.29
C GLU A 98 4.44 -21.72 -18.03
N ARG A 99 3.77 -22.62 -17.28
CA ARG A 99 4.21 -23.99 -17.01
C ARG A 99 3.46 -25.01 -17.85
#